data_AF-A0A4Q5AFX5-F1
#
_entry.id   AF-A0A4Q5AFX5-F1
#
_cell.length_a   1.000
_cell.length_b   1.000
_cell.length_c   1.000
_cell.angle_alpha   90.00
_cell.angle_beta   90.00
_cell.angle_gamma   90.00
#
_symmetry.space_group_name_H-M   'P 1'
#
loop_
_entity.id
_entity.type
_entity.pdbx_description
1 polymer ?
#
loop_
_entity_poly.entity_id
_entity_poly.type
_entity_poly.pdbx_seq_one_letter_code
_entity_poly.pdbx_strand_id
1 'polypeptide(L)' 'MPSDDDAHWKLGVFYANHDDASVFVPKRFGIGWTVNIARPATWALLVVAAALTVGVVVAVTMLA' A
#
# COMPACT_ATOMS: atom_id res chain seq x y z
N MET A 1 10.65 3.51 17.82
CA MET A 1 9.65 4.35 17.14
C MET A 1 9.08 5.28 18.19
N PRO A 2 8.95 6.59 17.90
CA PRO A 2 8.24 7.50 18.79
C PRO A 2 6.84 6.94 19.08
N SER A 3 6.34 7.10 20.29
CA SER A 3 5.01 6.62 20.71
C SER A 3 3.86 7.20 19.87
N ASP A 4 4.08 8.36 19.23
CA ASP A 4 3.07 9.05 18.42
C ASP A 4 2.80 8.33 17.10
N ASP A 5 3.78 7.59 16.55
CA ASP A 5 3.59 6.81 15.31
C ASP A 5 2.57 5.69 15.52
N ASP A 6 2.47 5.13 16.73
CA ASP A 6 1.58 4.02 17.05
C ASP A 6 0.10 4.37 16.84
N ALA A 7 -0.28 5.64 17.01
CA ALA A 7 -1.64 6.11 16.77
C ALA A 7 -2.07 5.94 15.30
N HIS A 8 -1.11 5.94 14.36
CA HIS A 8 -1.36 5.80 12.92
C HIS A 8 -1.38 4.34 12.45
N TRP A 9 -0.95 3.38 13.27
CA TRP A 9 -1.01 1.95 12.95
C TRP A 9 -2.34 1.34 13.39
N LYS A 10 -3.29 1.24 12.44
CA LYS A 10 -4.61 0.63 12.63
C LYS A 10 -4.50 -0.89 12.62
N LEU A 11 -5.20 -1.54 13.55
CA LEU A 11 -5.14 -2.99 13.77
C LEU A 11 -3.71 -3.53 13.97
N GLY A 12 -2.77 -2.67 14.36
CA GLY A 12 -1.35 -3.00 14.53
C GLY A 12 -0.57 -3.27 13.23
N VAL A 13 -1.18 -3.09 12.05
CA VAL A 13 -0.55 -3.47 10.76
C VAL A 13 -0.73 -2.41 9.67
N PHE A 14 -1.86 -1.72 9.62
CA PHE A 14 -2.17 -0.79 8.54
C PHE A 14 -1.79 0.63 8.92
N TYR A 15 -0.87 1.25 8.18
CA TYR A 15 -0.47 2.64 8.43
C TYR A 15 -1.44 3.61 7.74
N ALA A 16 -2.05 4.51 8.51
CA ALA A 16 -2.96 5.54 8.01
C ALA A 16 -2.69 6.89 8.70
N ASN A 17 -2.09 7.82 7.95
CA ASN A 17 -1.82 9.17 8.42
C ASN A 17 -2.11 10.23 7.33
N HIS A 18 -3.07 11.12 7.58
CA HIS A 18 -3.43 12.21 6.67
C HIS A 18 -2.47 13.40 6.71
N ASP A 19 -1.57 13.46 7.68
CA ASP A 19 -0.56 14.51 7.81
C ASP A 19 0.79 14.12 7.19
N ASP A 20 1.10 12.82 7.11
CA ASP A 20 2.32 12.30 6.45
C ASP A 20 2.10 12.07 4.94
N ALA A 21 2.64 12.94 4.09
CA ALA A 21 2.44 12.91 2.63
C ALA A 21 3.03 11.66 1.94
N SER A 22 3.83 10.86 2.66
CA SER A 22 4.50 9.68 2.13
C SER A 22 3.50 8.62 1.66
N VAL A 23 3.71 8.08 0.46
CA VAL A 23 2.97 6.91 -0.04
C VAL A 23 3.57 5.62 0.50
N PHE A 24 4.91 5.53 0.52
CA PHE A 24 5.64 4.40 1.06
C PHE A 24 6.27 4.75 2.40
N VAL A 25 6.09 3.89 3.40
CA VAL A 25 6.66 4.04 4.74
C VAL A 25 7.31 2.73 5.17
N PRO A 26 8.31 2.74 6.05
CA PRO A 26 8.87 1.50 6.59
C PRO A 26 7.80 0.64 7.27
N LYS A 27 7.91 -0.68 7.18
CA LYS A 27 7.01 -1.59 7.91
C LYS A 27 7.19 -1.38 9.42
N ARG A 28 6.09 -1.53 10.17
CA ARG A 28 6.11 -1.52 11.65
C ARG A 28 7.02 -2.60 12.23
N PHE A 29 7.02 -3.78 11.59
CA PHE A 29 7.79 -4.94 12.02
C PHE A 29 8.62 -5.50 10.86
N GLY A 30 9.88 -5.86 11.14
CA GLY A 30 10.79 -6.46 10.17
C GLY A 30 11.43 -5.45 9.21
N ILE A 31 11.78 -5.92 8.01
CA ILE A 31 12.50 -5.14 6.98
C ILE A 31 11.57 -4.87 5.79
N GLY A 32 11.70 -3.66 5.24
CA GLY A 32 11.04 -3.23 4.01
C GLY A 32 9.99 -2.16 4.23
N TRP A 33 9.13 -1.99 3.23
CA TRP A 33 8.19 -0.88 3.14
C TRP A 33 6.74 -1.39 3.07
N THR A 34 5.82 -0.56 3.51
CA THR A 34 4.36 -0.67 3.33
C THR A 34 3.85 0.66 2.78
N VAL A 35 2.53 0.78 2.61
CA VAL A 35 1.90 1.98 2.07
C VAL A 35 1.06 2.71 3.12
N ASN A 36 0.97 4.02 2.98
CA ASN A 36 0.03 4.85 3.74
C ASN A 36 -1.36 4.80 3.09
N ILE A 37 -2.32 4.12 3.70
CA ILE A 37 -3.66 3.93 3.12
C ILE A 37 -4.54 5.18 3.18
N ALA A 38 -4.09 6.26 3.86
CA ALA A 38 -4.77 7.55 3.89
C ALA A 38 -4.56 8.38 2.60
N ARG A 39 -3.70 7.92 1.67
CA ARG A 39 -3.33 8.66 0.47
C ARG A 39 -4.06 8.18 -0.78
N PRO A 40 -4.71 9.07 -1.56
CA PRO A 40 -5.33 8.69 -2.84
C PRO A 40 -4.35 8.04 -3.81
N ALA A 41 -3.08 8.48 -3.81
CA ALA A 41 -2.03 7.91 -4.64
C ALA A 41 -1.76 6.42 -4.35
N THR A 42 -1.88 5.99 -3.08
CA THR A 42 -1.77 4.58 -2.69
C THR A 42 -2.84 3.75 -3.40
N TRP A 43 -4.09 4.19 -3.36
CA TRP A 43 -5.21 3.50 -4.00
C TRP A 43 -5.09 3.51 -5.53
N ALA A 44 -4.66 4.63 -6.13
CA ALA A 44 -4.39 4.68 -7.56
C ALA A 44 -3.32 3.66 -7.99
N LEU A 45 -2.23 3.55 -7.23
CA LEU A 45 -1.16 2.58 -7.49
C LEU A 45 -1.67 1.14 -7.36
N LEU A 46 -2.46 0.83 -6.32
CA LEU A 46 -3.05 -0.49 -6.14
C LEU A 46 -4.03 -0.86 -7.26
N VAL A 47 -4.87 0.08 -7.70
CA VAL A 47 -5.81 -0.14 -8.81
C VAL A 47 -5.06 -0.38 -10.12
N VAL A 48 -4.04 0.43 -10.43
CA VAL A 48 -3.22 0.24 -11.64
C VAL A 48 -2.50 -1.11 -11.61
N ALA A 49 -1.89 -1.47 -10.47
CA ALA A 49 -1.24 -2.76 -10.32
C ALA A 49 -2.22 -3.92 -10.52
N ALA A 50 -3.41 -3.85 -9.89
CA ALA A 50 -4.45 -4.87 -10.06
C ALA A 50 -4.95 -4.97 -11.51
N ALA A 51 -5.19 -3.84 -12.17
CA ALA A 51 -5.63 -3.79 -13.56
C ALA A 51 -4.59 -4.39 -14.52
N LEU A 52 -3.30 -4.09 -14.31
CA LEU A 52 -2.20 -4.70 -15.07
C LEU A 52 -2.14 -6.21 -14.85
N THR A 53 -2.23 -6.67 -13.60
CA THR A 53 -2.25 -8.11 -13.30
C THR A 53 -3.42 -8.81 -13.98
N VAL A 54 -4.64 -8.27 -13.88
CA VAL A 54 -5.82 -8.82 -14.56
C VAL A 54 -5.64 -8.81 -16.08
N GLY A 55 -5.17 -7.70 -16.65
CA GLY A 55 -4.94 -7.58 -18.09
C GLY A 55 -3.92 -8.60 -18.61
N VAL A 56 -2.83 -8.82 -17.88
CA VAL A 56 -1.82 -9.85 -18.20
C VAL A 56 -2.43 -11.25 -18.12
N VAL A 57 -3.18 -11.57 -17.05
CA VAL A 57 -3.83 -12.88 -16.91
C VAL A 57 -4.82 -13.13 -18.06
N VAL A 58 -5.65 -12.14 -18.40
CA VAL A 58 -6.58 -12.24 -19.53
C VAL A 58 -5.82 -12.45 -20.83
N ALA A 59 -4.77 -11.66 -21.10
CA ALA A 59 -3.97 -11.81 -22.31
C ALA A 59 -3.35 -13.21 -22.43
N VAL A 60 -2.78 -13.73 -21.35
CA VAL A 60 -2.20 -15.09 -21.33
C VAL A 60 -3.26 -16.15 -21.60
N THR A 61 -4.43 -16.06 -20.96
CA THR A 61 -5.52 -17.03 -21.15
C THR A 61 -6.14 -16.98 -22.54
N MET A 62 -6.07 -15.85 -23.25
CA MET A 62 -6.56 -15.72 -24.63
C MET A 62 -5.54 -16.19 -25.68
N LEU A 63 -4.28 -16.36 -25.30
CA LEU A 63 -3.18 -16.82 -26.17
C LEU A 63 -2.85 -18.31 -25.99
N ALA A 64 -3.41 -18.97 -24.98
CA ALA A 64 -3.28 -20.40 -24.69
C ALA A 64 -4.41 -21.20 -25.35
#